data_AF-A0A8X8XH31-F1
#
_entry.id   AF-A0A8X8XH31-F1
#
_cell.length_a   1.000
_cell.length_b   1.000
_cell.length_c   1.000
_cell.angle_alpha   90.00
_cell.angle_beta   90.00
_cell.angle_gamma   90.00
#
_symmetry.space_group_name_H-M   'P 1'
#
loop_
_entity.id
_entity.type
_entity.pdbx_description
1 polymer ?
#
loop_
_entity_poly.entity_id
_entity_poly.type
_entity_poly.pdbx_seq_one_letter_code
_entity_poly.pdbx_strand_id
1 'polypeptide(L)'
;MNQPPDTGKNSLALPASETESLDAPLHMIGFKFDEFSAKKVSGRVLITPQCCLVAQEGDLVVAEATPVNVGKSIQVWEVRLSKRDPSNSEIQTLIASSRVTLLCNMSVPESARDAAKNLKKYAKL
;
A
#
# COMPACT_ATOMS: atom_id res chain seq x y z
N MET A 1 -37.10 -22.81 -8.86
CA MET A 1 -35.99 -22.97 -7.89
C MET A 1 -35.00 -21.86 -8.19
N ASN A 2 -35.18 -20.75 -7.50
CA ASN A 2 -34.44 -19.51 -7.77
C ASN A 2 -33.12 -19.55 -7.01
N GLN A 3 -32.01 -19.31 -7.71
CA GLN A 3 -30.71 -19.01 -7.12
C GLN A 3 -30.82 -17.78 -6.19
N PRO A 4 -30.12 -17.76 -5.05
CA PRO A 4 -30.00 -16.56 -4.24
C PRO A 4 -29.09 -15.52 -4.92
N PRO A 5 -29.34 -14.22 -4.72
CA PRO A 5 -28.52 -13.14 -5.26
C PRO A 5 -27.18 -13.05 -4.51
N ASP A 6 -26.08 -13.09 -5.26
CA ASP A 6 -24.72 -12.94 -4.75
C ASP A 6 -24.58 -11.55 -4.09
N THR A 7 -24.39 -11.58 -2.77
CA THR A 7 -24.40 -10.42 -1.91
C THR A 7 -23.01 -9.78 -1.91
N GLY A 8 -22.90 -8.59 -2.50
CA GLY A 8 -22.00 -7.52 -2.08
C GLY A 8 -20.54 -7.88 -1.78
N LYS A 9 -19.72 -7.98 -2.82
CA LYS A 9 -18.26 -7.85 -2.70
C LYS A 9 -17.87 -6.38 -2.44
N ASN A 10 -18.13 -5.89 -1.24
CA ASN A 10 -17.47 -4.70 -0.71
C ASN A 10 -16.26 -5.14 0.11
N SER A 11 -15.13 -5.32 -0.55
CA SER A 11 -13.82 -5.27 0.12
C SER A 11 -12.75 -4.91 -0.91
N LEU A 12 -12.29 -3.65 -0.82
CA LEU A 12 -11.21 -3.05 -1.60
C LEU A 12 -9.84 -3.61 -1.18
N ALA A 13 -9.62 -4.91 -1.36
CA ALA A 13 -8.33 -5.55 -1.10
C ALA A 13 -7.84 -6.24 -2.38
N LEU A 14 -6.65 -5.87 -2.85
CA LEU A 14 -6.02 -6.49 -4.01
C LEU A 14 -5.58 -7.93 -3.65
N PRO A 15 -5.90 -8.97 -4.45
CA PRO A 15 -5.52 -10.35 -4.15
C PRO A 15 -3.99 -10.58 -4.10
N ALA A 16 -3.57 -11.61 -3.36
CA ALA A 16 -2.16 -11.84 -2.98
C ALA A 16 -1.18 -12.03 -4.15
N SER A 17 -1.64 -12.51 -5.30
CA SER A 17 -0.82 -12.67 -6.52
C SER A 17 -0.43 -11.33 -7.17
N GLU A 18 -1.07 -10.22 -6.78
CA GLU A 18 -0.88 -8.92 -7.42
C GLU A 18 0.30 -8.14 -6.82
N THR A 19 0.60 -8.36 -5.53
CA THR A 19 1.71 -7.67 -4.84
C THR A 19 3.07 -8.15 -5.37
N GLU A 20 3.21 -9.44 -5.70
CA GLU A 20 4.47 -10.00 -6.24
C GLU A 20 4.91 -9.29 -7.53
N SER A 21 3.95 -9.01 -8.42
CA SER A 21 4.22 -8.33 -9.70
C SER A 21 4.52 -6.84 -9.57
N LEU A 22 4.12 -6.24 -8.44
CA LEU A 22 4.30 -4.82 -8.14
C LEU A 22 5.59 -4.56 -7.39
N ASP A 23 5.85 -5.32 -6.34
CA ASP A 23 7.00 -5.16 -5.47
C ASP A 23 7.32 -6.48 -4.72
N ALA A 24 8.40 -7.14 -5.13
CA ALA A 24 8.82 -8.42 -4.57
C ALA A 24 9.23 -8.32 -3.08
N PRO A 25 9.99 -7.30 -2.63
CA PRO A 25 10.24 -7.09 -1.20
C PRO A 25 8.97 -6.95 -0.35
N LEU A 26 8.00 -6.14 -0.79
CA LEU A 26 6.72 -5.96 -0.07
C LEU A 26 5.90 -7.26 -0.05
N HIS A 27 5.89 -8.01 -1.15
CA HIS A 27 5.26 -9.32 -1.19
C HIS A 27 5.90 -10.31 -0.19
N MET A 28 7.22 -10.33 -0.12
CA MET A 28 7.98 -11.24 0.76
C MET A 28 7.67 -11.02 2.25
N ILE A 29 7.37 -9.78 2.66
CA ILE A 29 6.97 -9.46 4.04
C ILE A 29 5.45 -9.59 4.27
N GLY A 30 4.68 -10.06 3.28
CA GLY A 30 3.24 -10.25 3.40
C GLY A 30 2.42 -8.95 3.33
N PHE A 31 2.99 -7.86 2.81
CA PHE A 31 2.26 -6.62 2.57
C PHE A 31 1.18 -6.84 1.49
N LYS A 32 0.02 -6.21 1.66
CA LYS A 32 -1.08 -6.22 0.70
C LYS A 32 -1.50 -4.80 0.40
N PHE A 33 -1.52 -4.43 -0.88
CA PHE A 33 -2.05 -3.15 -1.32
C PHE A 33 -3.58 -3.12 -1.18
N ASP A 34 -4.10 -2.00 -0.70
CA ASP A 34 -5.54 -1.73 -0.56
C ASP A 34 -5.98 -0.64 -1.55
N GLU A 35 -5.18 0.43 -1.69
CA GLU A 35 -5.43 1.50 -2.64
C GLU A 35 -4.14 1.89 -3.36
N PHE A 36 -4.26 2.10 -4.68
CA PHE A 36 -3.18 2.60 -5.50
C PHE A 36 -3.71 3.68 -6.44
N SER A 37 -3.49 4.96 -6.11
CA SER A 37 -3.91 6.12 -6.90
C SER A 37 -2.87 7.25 -6.83
N ALA A 38 -3.00 8.25 -7.69
CA ALA A 38 -2.12 9.43 -7.68
C ALA A 38 -2.21 10.27 -6.39
N LYS A 39 -3.30 10.12 -5.62
CA LYS A 39 -3.55 10.88 -4.39
C LYS A 39 -3.30 10.08 -3.13
N LYS A 40 -3.27 8.75 -3.23
CA LYS A 40 -3.12 7.87 -2.08
C LYS A 40 -2.61 6.52 -2.52
N VAL A 41 -1.62 6.03 -1.79
CA VAL A 41 -1.22 4.63 -1.83
C VAL A 41 -1.36 4.10 -0.42
N SER A 42 -2.08 2.99 -0.26
CA SER A 42 -2.23 2.36 1.04
C SER A 42 -2.20 0.85 0.95
N GLY A 43 -1.88 0.23 2.07
CA GLY A 43 -1.93 -1.19 2.23
C GLY A 43 -1.75 -1.59 3.67
N ARG A 44 -1.59 -2.89 3.89
CA ARG A 44 -1.53 -3.47 5.22
C ARG A 44 -0.57 -4.64 5.26
N VAL A 45 0.01 -4.85 6.42
CA VAL A 45 0.88 -5.99 6.71
C VAL A 45 0.53 -6.54 8.09
N LEU A 46 0.45 -7.86 8.17
CA LEU A 46 0.38 -8.56 9.45
C LEU A 46 1.79 -8.71 9.97
N ILE A 47 2.00 -8.31 11.22
CA ILE A 47 3.31 -8.41 11.84
C ILE A 47 3.64 -9.87 12.09
N THR A 48 4.67 -10.34 11.39
CA THR A 48 5.29 -11.65 11.58
C THR A 48 6.53 -11.49 12.45
N PRO A 49 7.11 -12.59 12.97
CA PRO A 49 8.39 -12.55 13.69
C PRO A 49 9.55 -11.97 12.86
N GLN A 50 9.43 -11.86 11.53
CA GLN A 50 10.43 -11.20 10.68
C GLN A 50 10.34 -9.66 10.70
N CYS A 51 9.27 -9.09 11.26
CA CYS A 51 9.06 -7.65 11.30
C CYS A 51 9.68 -7.04 12.57
N CYS A 52 10.72 -6.21 12.42
CA CYS A 52 11.38 -5.51 13.53
C CYS A 52 10.65 -4.23 13.99
N LEU A 53 9.31 -4.23 13.99
CA LEU A 53 8.52 -3.05 14.38
C LEU A 53 8.18 -3.08 15.88
N VAL A 54 7.79 -1.93 16.45
CA VAL A 54 7.30 -1.83 17.86
C VAL A 54 5.93 -2.53 18.04
N ALA A 55 5.38 -3.07 16.96
CA ALA A 55 4.16 -3.86 16.95
C ALA A 55 4.45 -5.31 17.34
N GLN A 56 3.51 -5.96 18.01
CA GLN A 56 3.58 -7.35 18.44
C GLN A 56 3.08 -8.29 17.34
N GLU A 57 3.50 -9.56 17.41
CA GLU A 57 3.00 -10.60 16.52
C GLU A 57 1.46 -10.64 16.52
N GLY A 58 0.87 -10.66 15.33
CA GLY A 58 -0.58 -10.62 15.15
C GLY A 58 -1.17 -9.20 15.03
N ASP A 59 -0.39 -8.14 15.27
CA ASP A 59 -0.85 -6.79 15.01
C ASP A 59 -1.03 -6.54 13.51
N LEU A 60 -2.10 -5.80 13.18
CA LEU A 60 -2.36 -5.34 11.82
C LEU A 60 -1.87 -3.90 11.67
N VAL A 61 -0.79 -3.74 10.90
CA VAL A 61 -0.23 -2.43 10.57
C VAL A 61 -0.76 -1.96 9.22
N VAL A 62 -1.25 -0.73 9.19
CA VAL A 62 -1.70 -0.02 8.00
C VAL A 62 -0.61 0.96 7.60
N ALA A 63 -0.23 0.95 6.31
CA ALA A 63 0.63 1.95 5.73
C ALA A 63 -0.19 2.85 4.80
N GLU A 64 -0.03 4.16 4.95
CA GLU A 64 -0.69 5.16 4.12
C GLU A 64 0.32 6.20 3.66
N ALA A 65 0.41 6.38 2.34
CA ALA A 65 1.23 7.40 1.70
C ALA A 65 0.31 8.41 1.00
N THR A 66 0.50 9.69 1.33
CA THR A 66 -0.26 10.80 0.73
C THR A 66 0.68 11.92 0.27
N PRO A 67 0.38 12.60 -0.85
CA PRO A 67 1.22 13.68 -1.33
C PRO A 67 1.07 14.92 -0.44
N VAL A 68 2.20 15.47 -0.01
CA VAL A 68 2.28 16.75 0.69
C VAL A 68 2.58 17.89 -0.28
N ASN A 69 3.41 17.62 -1.29
CA ASN A 69 3.71 18.57 -2.36
C ASN A 69 3.81 17.82 -3.69
N VAL A 70 3.08 18.27 -4.70
CA VAL A 70 3.10 17.68 -6.05
C VAL A 70 3.58 18.72 -7.05
N GLY A 71 4.90 18.90 -7.10
CA GLY A 71 5.55 19.69 -8.13
C GLY A 71 5.80 18.89 -9.41
N LYS A 72 6.20 19.57 -10.49
CA LYS A 72 6.51 18.93 -11.78
C LYS A 72 7.73 18.01 -11.70
N SER A 73 8.77 18.44 -10.99
CA SER A 73 10.04 17.70 -10.86
C SER A 73 10.30 17.20 -9.45
N ILE A 74 9.66 17.76 -8.43
CA ILE A 74 9.83 17.31 -7.05
C ILE A 74 8.45 16.97 -6.51
N GLN A 75 8.32 15.77 -5.97
CA GLN A 75 7.15 15.39 -5.19
C GLN A 75 7.58 15.03 -3.78
N VAL A 76 6.79 15.44 -2.79
CA VAL A 76 7.01 15.12 -1.39
C VAL A 76 5.80 14.36 -0.88
N TRP A 77 6.03 13.19 -0.32
CA TRP A 77 5.01 12.30 0.20
C TRP A 77 5.24 12.06 1.69
N GLU A 78 4.16 12.10 2.46
CA GLU A 78 4.16 11.66 3.86
C GLU A 78 3.69 10.21 3.87
N VAL A 79 4.51 9.34 4.45
CA VAL A 79 4.20 7.93 4.68
C VAL A 79 3.99 7.73 6.16
N ARG A 80 2.82 7.22 6.54
CA ARG A 80 2.46 6.95 7.92
C ARG A 80 2.20 5.46 8.08
N LEU A 81 2.76 4.89 9.13
CA LEU A 81 2.43 3.55 9.57
C LEU A 81 1.64 3.66 10.86
N SER A 82 0.48 3.02 10.91
CA SER A 82 -0.38 2.97 12.08
C SER A 82 -0.72 1.53 12.44
N LYS A 83 -0.70 1.23 13.74
CA LYS A 83 -1.23 -0.02 14.28
C LYS A 83 -2.73 0.15 14.50
N ARG A 84 -3.52 -0.79 14.00
CA ARG A 84 -4.96 -0.86 14.30
C ARG A 84 -5.18 -1.51 15.67
N ASP A 85 -6.03 -0.93 16.49
CA ASP A 85 -6.39 -1.53 17.77
C ASP A 85 -7.21 -2.82 17.54
N PRO A 86 -6.87 -3.93 18.21
CA PRO A 86 -7.56 -5.21 18.03
C PRO A 86 -9.00 -5.21 18.58
N SER A 87 -9.31 -4.34 19.54
CA SER A 87 -10.62 -4.21 20.17
C SER A 87 -11.51 -3.19 19.46
N ASN A 88 -10.91 -2.19 18.80
CA ASN A 88 -11.63 -1.22 17.99
C ASN A 88 -10.86 -0.88 16.70
N SER A 89 -11.33 -1.41 15.57
CA SER A 89 -10.67 -1.25 14.26
C SER A 89 -10.65 0.18 13.72
N GLU A 90 -11.43 1.09 14.28
CA GLU A 90 -11.44 2.52 13.96
C GLU A 90 -10.31 3.28 14.67
N ILE A 91 -9.84 2.76 15.81
CA ILE A 91 -8.73 3.35 16.55
C ILE A 91 -7.42 2.91 15.91
N GLN A 92 -6.65 3.88 15.46
CA GLN A 92 -5.33 3.67 14.88
C GLN A 92 -4.29 4.49 15.64
N THR A 93 -3.25 3.82 16.11
CA THR A 93 -2.12 4.45 16.80
C THR A 93 -0.98 4.61 15.80
N LEU A 94 -0.52 5.84 15.57
CA LEU A 94 0.64 6.11 14.73
C LEU A 94 1.88 5.47 15.36
N ILE A 95 2.57 4.62 14.61
CA ILE A 95 3.80 3.97 15.06
C ILE A 95 5.04 4.57 14.38
N ALA A 96 4.90 5.06 13.15
CA ALA A 96 5.98 5.72 12.42
C ALA A 96 5.45 6.70 11.38
N SER A 97 6.25 7.72 11.07
CA SER A 97 5.99 8.69 10.00
C SER A 97 7.30 8.97 9.26
N SER A 98 7.24 9.17 7.96
CA SER A 98 8.40 9.48 7.13
C SER A 98 8.02 10.42 5.99
N ARG A 99 8.96 11.31 5.63
CA ARG A 99 8.84 12.18 4.47
C ARG A 99 9.74 11.67 3.37
N VAL A 100 9.15 11.28 2.26
CA VAL A 100 9.84 10.81 1.06
C VAL A 100 9.82 11.92 0.03
N THR A 101 11.00 12.38 -0.40
CA THR A 101 11.14 13.35 -1.48
C THR A 101 11.61 12.63 -2.73
N LEU A 102 10.84 12.74 -3.81
CA LEU A 102 11.11 12.09 -5.09
C LEU A 102 11.46 13.15 -6.14
N LEU A 103 12.53 12.88 -6.89
CA LEU A 103 12.83 13.59 -8.13
C LEU A 103 12.08 12.90 -9.27
N CYS A 104 11.13 13.60 -9.89
CA CYS A 104 10.24 13.10 -10.92
C CYS A 104 10.58 13.68 -12.30
N ASN A 105 10.04 13.06 -13.35
CA ASN A 105 10.22 13.48 -14.76
C ASN A 105 11.66 13.34 -15.28
N MET A 106 12.42 12.39 -14.74
CA MET A 106 13.68 11.92 -15.32
C MET A 106 13.39 10.93 -16.45
N SER A 107 14.32 10.81 -17.40
CA SER A 107 14.25 9.77 -18.43
C SER A 107 14.23 8.38 -17.80
N VAL A 108 13.26 7.54 -18.19
CA VAL A 108 13.12 6.18 -17.66
C VAL A 108 14.34 5.33 -18.04
N PRO A 109 15.08 4.75 -17.08
CA PRO A 109 16.18 3.84 -17.37
C PRO A 109 15.70 2.61 -18.16
N GLU A 110 16.58 2.03 -18.98
CA GLU A 110 16.22 0.87 -19.82
C GLU A 110 15.69 -0.32 -19.00
N SER A 111 16.27 -0.56 -17.82
CA SER A 111 15.84 -1.60 -16.87
C SER A 111 14.43 -1.40 -16.31
N ALA A 112 13.86 -0.20 -16.40
CA ALA A 112 12.57 0.17 -15.82
C ALA A 112 11.48 0.43 -16.87
N ARG A 113 11.75 0.17 -18.16
CA ARG A 113 10.80 0.46 -19.26
C ARG A 113 9.44 -0.21 -19.10
N ASP A 114 9.41 -1.41 -18.54
CA ASP A 114 8.17 -2.18 -18.37
C ASP A 114 7.48 -1.96 -17.03
N ALA A 115 8.12 -1.28 -16.06
CA ALA A 115 7.55 -1.04 -14.73
C ALA A 115 6.19 -0.32 -14.80
N ALA A 116 6.05 0.61 -15.75
CA ALA A 116 4.81 1.34 -15.97
C ALA A 116 3.63 0.46 -16.41
N LYS A 117 3.87 -0.70 -17.03
CA LYS A 117 2.80 -1.60 -17.50
C LYS A 117 2.08 -2.25 -16.33
N ASN A 118 2.84 -2.78 -15.36
CA ASN A 118 2.26 -3.38 -14.16
C ASN A 118 1.54 -2.32 -13.33
N LEU A 119 2.15 -1.14 -13.20
CA LEU A 119 1.55 -0.04 -12.43
C LEU A 119 0.18 0.37 -12.98
N LYS A 120 0.06 0.53 -14.30
CA LYS A 120 -1.20 0.91 -14.96
C LYS A 120 -2.32 -0.11 -14.78
N LYS A 121 -1.98 -1.40 -14.60
CA LYS A 121 -2.97 -2.46 -14.40
C LYS A 121 -3.68 -2.34 -13.06
N TYR A 122 -2.97 -1.89 -12.03
CA TYR A 122 -3.46 -1.86 -10.64
C TYR A 122 -3.79 -0.45 -10.14
N ALA A 123 -3.29 0.59 -10.82
CA ALA A 123 -3.60 1.95 -10.50
C ALA A 123 -5.03 2.34 -10.91
N LYS A 124 -5.75 2.97 -10.00
CA LYS A 124 -7.01 3.68 -10.30
C LYS A 124 -6.63 5.01 -10.95
N LEU A 125 -6.34 4.97 -12.25
CA LEU A 125 -6.06 6.14 -13.10
C LEU A 125 -7.34 6.68 -13.73
#